data_AF-A0A819FKD3-F1
#
_entry.id   AF-A0A819FKD3-F1
#
_cell.length_a   1.000
_cell.length_b   1.000
_cell.length_c   1.000
_cell.angle_alpha   90.00
_cell.angle_beta   90.00
_cell.angle_gamma   90.00
#
_symmetry.space_group_name_H-M   'P 1'
#
loop_
_entity.id
_entity.type
_entity.pdbx_description
1 polymer ?
#
loop_
_entity_poly.entity_id
_entity_poly.type
_entity_poly.pdbx_seq_one_letter_code
_entity_poly.pdbx_strand_id
1 'polypeptide(L)'
;MYRLAATNEYIWDHVPYTGEQDPTAGLGHAQTVIMNFLDSLSGCYRTVVADNFFTSISLAKRLLEHYTYLIGILRSNRAGSGLKVVQKKLKRGEVYGRQSKTA
;
A
#
# COMPACT_ATOMS: atom_id res chain seq x y z
N MET A 1 7.78 -11.80 9.10
CA MET A 1 6.48 -11.69 9.77
C MET A 1 5.83 -10.39 9.31
N TYR A 2 4.53 -10.43 9.02
CA TYR A 2 3.71 -9.26 8.72
C TYR A 2 2.68 -9.07 9.82
N ARG A 3 2.27 -7.82 10.05
CA ARG A 3 1.40 -7.47 11.18
C ARG A 3 0.49 -6.30 10.81
N LEU A 4 -0.79 -6.42 11.15
CA LEU A 4 -1.74 -5.33 11.16
C LEU A 4 -1.96 -4.88 12.62
N ALA A 5 -1.73 -3.60 12.88
CA ALA A 5 -1.95 -3.02 14.20
C ALA A 5 -2.66 -1.67 14.09
N ALA A 6 -3.44 -1.34 15.11
CA ALA A 6 -4.02 -0.02 15.28
C ALA A 6 -2.98 0.96 15.85
N THR A 7 -3.31 2.25 15.82
CA THR A 7 -2.43 3.33 16.30
C THR A 7 -2.22 3.29 17.82
N ASN A 8 -3.08 2.60 18.56
CA ASN A 8 -2.95 2.35 20.00
C ASN A 8 -2.22 1.02 20.30
N GLU A 9 -1.44 0.52 19.34
CA GLU A 9 -0.62 -0.69 19.46
C GLU A 9 -1.39 -2.02 19.54
N TYR A 10 -2.73 -2.00 19.48
CA TYR A 10 -3.52 -3.22 19.42
C TYR A 10 -3.26 -3.97 18.10
N ILE A 11 -2.79 -5.22 18.23
CA ILE A 11 -2.51 -6.10 17.08
C ILE A 11 -3.81 -6.78 16.66
N TRP A 12 -4.27 -6.46 15.46
CA TRP A 12 -5.46 -7.08 14.87
C TRP A 12 -5.17 -8.46 14.32
N ASP A 13 -4.07 -8.58 13.57
CA ASP A 13 -3.71 -9.82 12.90
C ASP A 13 -2.21 -9.84 12.58
N HIS A 14 -1.67 -11.05 12.38
CA HIS A 14 -0.29 -11.26 11.98
C HIS A 14 -0.14 -12.55 11.18
N VAL A 15 0.79 -12.54 10.23
CA VAL A 15 1.09 -13.70 9.40
C VAL A 15 2.61 -13.96 9.42
N PRO A 16 3.07 -15.16 9.80
CA PRO A 16 4.48 -15.51 9.67
C PRO A 16 4.86 -15.53 8.19
N TYR A 17 6.03 -14.98 7.86
CA TYR A 17 6.59 -15.10 6.51
C TYR A 17 7.58 -16.25 6.53
N THR A 18 7.22 -17.35 5.85
CA THR A 18 7.95 -18.63 5.89
C THR A 18 8.87 -18.83 4.69
N GLY A 19 8.80 -17.99 3.65
CA GLY A 19 9.60 -18.12 2.43
C GLY A 19 9.15 -19.25 1.48
N GLU A 20 8.49 -20.29 2.01
CA GLU A 20 7.76 -21.31 1.26
C GLU A 20 6.25 -21.09 1.45
N GLN A 21 5.45 -21.30 0.39
CA GLN A 21 4.00 -21.03 0.29
C GLN A 21 3.61 -19.58 -0.06
N ASP A 22 4.34 -18.92 -0.95
CA ASP A 22 3.78 -17.76 -1.65
C ASP A 22 3.13 -18.20 -2.98
N PRO A 23 1.80 -18.38 -3.05
CA PRO A 23 1.13 -18.75 -4.29
C PRO A 23 1.30 -17.69 -5.39
N THR A 24 1.81 -16.50 -5.04
CA THR A 24 2.11 -15.43 -5.98
C THR A 24 3.53 -15.45 -6.55
N ALA A 25 4.40 -16.37 -6.10
CA ALA A 25 5.82 -16.43 -6.47
C ALA A 25 6.54 -15.06 -6.34
N GLY A 26 6.18 -14.26 -5.33
CA GLY A 26 6.66 -12.91 -5.07
C GLY A 26 5.92 -11.79 -5.82
N LEU A 27 5.18 -12.12 -6.89
CA LEU A 27 4.48 -11.15 -7.73
C LEU A 27 3.09 -10.82 -7.17
N GLY A 28 3.00 -9.72 -6.42
CA GLY A 28 1.74 -9.28 -5.81
C GLY A 28 1.54 -9.79 -4.38
N HIS A 29 2.52 -10.49 -3.82
CA HIS A 29 2.54 -10.93 -2.43
C HIS A 29 2.10 -9.85 -1.44
N ALA A 30 2.71 -8.66 -1.54
CA ALA A 30 2.40 -7.54 -0.66
C ALA A 30 0.94 -7.09 -0.75
N GLN A 31 0.36 -7.13 -1.95
CA GLN A 31 -1.06 -6.83 -2.17
C GLN A 31 -1.95 -7.93 -1.57
N THR A 32 -1.61 -9.20 -1.77
CA THR A 32 -2.36 -10.33 -1.18
C THR A 32 -2.36 -10.26 0.35
N VAL A 33 -1.21 -10.03 0.97
CA VAL A 33 -1.09 -9.90 2.43
C VAL A 33 -1.99 -8.76 2.94
N ILE A 34 -1.95 -7.58 2.31
CA ILE A 34 -2.80 -6.46 2.71
C ILE A 34 -4.28 -6.76 2.53
N MET A 35 -4.68 -7.31 1.39
CA MET A 35 -6.10 -7.60 1.13
C MET A 35 -6.64 -8.62 2.15
N ASN A 36 -5.85 -9.64 2.50
CA ASN A 36 -6.24 -10.63 3.50
C ASN A 36 -6.40 -10.00 4.89
N PHE A 37 -5.47 -9.16 5.31
CA PHE A 37 -5.58 -8.46 6.60
C PHE A 37 -6.79 -7.54 6.70
N LEU A 38 -7.19 -6.93 5.59
CA LEU A 38 -8.24 -5.92 5.56
C LEU A 38 -9.61 -6.48 5.19
N ASP A 39 -9.72 -7.76 4.84
CA ASP A 39 -10.98 -8.39 4.45
C ASP A 39 -12.05 -8.23 5.54
N SER A 40 -11.67 -8.51 6.80
CA SER A 40 -12.54 -8.34 7.97
C SER A 40 -12.85 -6.88 8.33
N LEU A 41 -12.13 -5.92 7.73
CA LEU A 41 -12.26 -4.48 7.98
C LEU A 41 -12.79 -3.72 6.75
N SER A 42 -13.19 -4.44 5.70
CA SER A 42 -13.74 -3.88 4.48
C SER A 42 -15.03 -3.10 4.76
N GLY A 43 -15.23 -1.98 4.09
CA GLY A 43 -16.43 -1.13 4.30
C GLY A 43 -16.41 -0.29 5.58
N CYS A 44 -15.36 -0.37 6.41
CA CYS A 44 -15.28 0.39 7.66
C CYS A 44 -14.69 1.81 7.51
N TYR A 45 -14.48 2.30 6.29
CA TYR A 45 -13.93 3.64 6.00
C TYR A 45 -12.61 3.94 6.73
N ARG A 46 -11.73 2.94 6.82
CA ARG A 46 -10.46 3.05 7.55
C ARG A 46 -9.32 3.54 6.66
N THR A 47 -8.30 4.08 7.30
CA THR A 47 -7.04 4.47 6.67
C THR A 47 -5.92 3.53 7.11
N VAL A 48 -5.24 2.94 6.15
CA VAL A 48 -4.11 2.06 6.35
C VAL A 48 -2.84 2.82 6.06
N VAL A 49 -1.91 2.83 7.02
CA VAL A 49 -0.57 3.40 6.85
C VAL A 49 0.40 2.23 6.67
N ALA A 50 1.10 2.19 5.54
CA ALA A 50 1.94 1.05 5.18
C ALA A 50 3.35 1.47 4.72
N ASP A 51 4.31 0.57 4.94
CA ASP A 51 5.67 0.71 4.41
C ASP A 51 5.68 0.65 2.87
N ASN A 52 6.73 1.17 2.26
CA ASN A 52 6.95 1.17 0.81
C ASN A 52 6.88 -0.22 0.14
N PHE A 53 7.17 -1.30 0.87
CA PHE A 53 7.04 -2.67 0.35
C PHE A 53 5.58 -2.95 -0.04
N PHE A 54 4.66 -2.41 0.74
CA PHE A 54 3.23 -2.66 0.63
C PHE A 54 2.44 -1.60 -0.15
N THR A 55 3.10 -0.64 -0.80
CA THR A 55 2.39 0.49 -1.44
C THR A 55 2.48 0.48 -2.96
N SER A 56 1.35 0.43 -3.66
CA SER A 56 1.30 0.63 -5.11
C SER A 56 0.04 1.42 -5.50
N ILE A 57 0.05 2.02 -6.68
CA ILE A 57 -1.15 2.72 -7.21
C ILE A 57 -2.30 1.73 -7.43
N SER A 58 -2.00 0.53 -7.95
CA SER A 58 -3.02 -0.50 -8.18
C SER A 58 -3.68 -0.94 -6.87
N LEU A 59 -2.89 -1.13 -5.81
CA LEU A 59 -3.42 -1.46 -4.49
C LEU A 59 -4.24 -0.31 -3.92
N ALA A 60 -3.76 0.93 -4.02
CA ALA A 60 -4.50 2.09 -3.52
C ALA A 60 -5.90 2.21 -4.16
N LYS A 61 -6.00 1.96 -5.48
CA LYS A 61 -7.29 1.94 -6.19
C LYS A 61 -8.19 0.80 -5.70
N ARG A 62 -7.66 -0.41 -5.61
CA ARG A 62 -8.41 -1.57 -5.13
C ARG A 62 -8.93 -1.37 -3.70
N LEU A 63 -8.11 -0.81 -2.80
CA LEU A 63 -8.54 -0.51 -1.43
C LEU A 63 -9.64 0.56 -1.40
N LEU A 64 -9.57 1.55 -2.30
CA LEU A 64 -10.58 2.58 -2.41
C LEU A 64 -11.95 2.01 -2.83
N GLU A 65 -11.98 1.01 -3.71
CA GLU A 65 -13.20 0.26 -4.07
C GLU A 65 -13.81 -0.47 -2.85
N HIS A 66 -13.01 -0.76 -1.84
CA HIS A 66 -13.42 -1.39 -0.56
C HIS A 66 -13.52 -0.38 0.61
N TYR A 67 -13.69 0.91 0.29
CA TYR A 67 -13.82 1.98 1.29
C TYR A 67 -12.64 2.04 2.27
N THR A 68 -11.43 1.79 1.77
CA THR A 68 -10.21 1.83 2.59
C THR A 68 -9.18 2.74 1.93
N TYR A 69 -8.67 3.71 2.68
CA TYR A 69 -7.63 4.62 2.21
C TYR A 69 -6.24 4.05 2.47
N LEU A 70 -5.29 4.30 1.57
CA LEU A 70 -3.90 3.90 1.72
C LEU A 70 -2.99 5.13 1.80
N ILE A 71 -2.19 5.21 2.86
CA ILE A 71 -1.10 6.17 3.02
C ILE A 71 0.21 5.39 3.07
N GLY A 72 1.19 5.82 2.28
CA GLY A 72 2.53 5.24 2.36
C GLY A 72 3.48 5.82 1.33
N ILE A 73 4.72 5.37 1.38
CA ILE A 73 5.82 5.90 0.56
C ILE A 73 5.96 5.07 -0.71
N LEU A 74 5.77 5.68 -1.88
CA LEU A 74 6.02 4.98 -3.15
C LEU A 74 7.51 5.06 -3.54
N ARG A 75 8.13 3.91 -3.81
CA ARG A 75 9.50 3.85 -4.37
C ARG A 75 9.54 4.37 -5.80
N SER A 76 10.51 5.23 -6.10
CA SER A 76 10.72 5.82 -7.44
C SER A 76 11.06 4.78 -8.51
N ASN A 77 11.79 3.73 -8.14
CA ASN A 77 12.26 2.66 -9.03
C ASN A 77 11.28 1.48 -9.19
N ARG A 78 10.07 1.55 -8.60
CA ARG A 78 9.09 0.47 -8.76
C ARG A 78 8.60 0.44 -10.22
N ALA A 79 8.87 -0.68 -10.89
CA ALA A 79 8.52 -0.91 -12.30
C ALA A 79 7.04 -0.59 -12.56
N GLY A 80 6.77 0.18 -13.62
CA GLY A 80 5.42 0.63 -13.95
C GLY A 80 4.97 1.93 -13.30
N SER A 81 5.85 2.65 -12.57
CA SER A 81 5.42 3.93 -12.00
C SER A 81 5.00 4.91 -13.08
N GLY A 82 5.66 5.04 -14.25
CA GLY A 82 5.20 5.92 -15.36
C GLY A 82 4.85 7.36 -14.92
N LEU A 83 5.25 7.71 -13.70
CA LEU A 83 4.58 8.68 -12.89
C LEU A 83 5.35 9.96 -13.11
N LYS A 84 4.77 10.87 -13.88
CA LYS A 84 5.37 12.18 -14.17
C LYS A 84 5.75 12.94 -12.89
N VAL A 85 5.15 12.62 -11.74
CA VAL A 85 5.51 13.21 -10.43
C VAL A 85 6.93 12.86 -9.99
N VAL A 86 7.42 11.66 -10.30
CA VAL A 86 8.77 11.19 -9.91
C VAL A 86 9.86 11.79 -10.82
N GLN A 87 9.50 12.21 -12.04
CA GLN A 87 10.44 12.73 -13.03
C GLN A 87 10.74 14.22 -12.86
N LYS A 88 9.97 14.94 -12.03
CA LYS A 88 10.13 16.38 -11.86
C LYS A 88 11.35 16.69 -10.99
N LYS A 89 12.32 17.44 -11.53
CA LYS A 89 13.43 18.02 -10.76
C LYS A 89 12.89 19.13 -9.86
N LEU A 90 13.21 19.07 -8.58
CA LEU A 90 12.79 20.02 -7.55
C LEU A 90 14.02 20.72 -6.95
N LYS A 91 13.87 21.98 -6.55
CA LYS A 91 14.84 22.67 -5.71
C LYS A 91 14.66 22.27 -4.25
N ARG A 92 15.68 22.49 -3.42
CA ARG A 92 15.60 22.22 -1.97
C ARG A 92 14.45 23.04 -1.36
N GLY A 93 13.55 22.35 -0.66
CA GLY A 93 12.37 22.96 -0.03
C GLY A 93 11.11 23.00 -0.91
N GLU A 94 11.19 22.66 -2.20
CA GLU A 94 10.01 22.58 -3.06
C GLU A 94 9.27 21.24 -2.88
N VAL A 95 7.94 21.30 -2.91
CA VAL A 95 7.04 20.14 -2.88
C VAL A 95 6.18 20.14 -4.14
N TYR A 96 6.07 18.98 -4.80
CA TYR A 96 5.24 18.80 -5.99
C TYR A 96 4.37 17.57 -5.86
N GLY A 97 3.08 17.72 -6.19
CA GLY A 97 2.09 16.65 -6.10
C GLY A 97 1.29 16.51 -7.40
N ARG A 98 0.72 15.32 -7.62
CA ARG A 98 -0.26 15.07 -8.68
C ARG A 98 -1.39 14.21 -8.12
N GLN A 99 -2.59 14.49 -8.60
CA GLN A 99 -3.79 13.74 -8.26
C GLN A 99 -4.40 13.17 -9.55
N SER A 100 -4.91 11.94 -9.47
CA SER A 100 -5.74 11.37 -10.54
C SER A 100 -7.13 12.00 -10.49
N LYS A 101 -7.72 12.33 -11.65
CA LYS A 101 -9.12 12.80 -11.73
C LYS A 101 -10.13 11.65 -11.62
N THR A 102 -9.68 10.42 -11.80
CA THR A 102 -10.49 9.21 -11.71
C THR A 102 -10.22 8.57 -10.35
N ALA A 103 -11.24 8.57 -9.50
CA ALA A 103 -11.33 7.69 -8.34
C ALA A 103 -11.78 6.30 -8.83
#